data_AF-A0A2W4L740-F1
#
_entry.id   AF-A0A2W4L740-F1
#
_cell.length_a   1.000
_cell.length_b   1.000
_cell.length_c   1.000
_cell.angle_alpha   90.00
_cell.angle_beta   90.00
_cell.angle_gamma   90.00
#
_symmetry.space_group_name_H-M   'P 1'
#
loop_
_entity.id
_entity.type
_entity.pdbx_description
1 polymer ?
#
loop_
_entity_poly.entity_id
_entity_poly.type
_entity_poly.pdbx_seq_one_letter_code
_entity_poly.pdbx_strand_id
1 'polypeptide(L)'
;MEPPARPLSPHAFVDWVQGMPPEQAAALENAGAYQAIAREAALRAIDLQVELDRAAKTEKAVRTAPRRPRRTRPSSIDPIVRRRPRPEAGAEASAERPTTADETAEGVPARPGRRPAKPTFGRFVSGTPVRRPAEELENPSGEAILRELLAETHGNPTLLLERLNALWEGPFDRKRLEKLLERHGLAQARRTAERERLRALFRRHRGFDRPVARAWQVSIPELRRLVDQYGLSTEVAELARRAREEILAEPRLDTRLDLLFREADRLRALRAYRELRDQLRADLLARVENAPVETQAETPEALLEIVRREAEIDRATWRRAVDAFGLLGAAARRLGVPFSPSREDDDRPRRFGRPRSWRDRTGRSR
;
A
#
# COMPACT_ATOMS: atom_id res chain seq x y z
N MET A 1 -12.46 55.68 -14.59
CA MET A 1 -11.60 55.52 -15.77
C MET A 1 -12.51 55.19 -16.94
N GLU A 2 -12.44 55.92 -18.05
CA GLU A 2 -13.15 55.54 -19.27
C GLU A 2 -12.59 54.22 -19.83
N PRO A 3 -13.43 53.31 -20.33
CA PRO A 3 -12.97 52.06 -20.91
C PRO A 3 -12.24 52.32 -22.25
N PRO A 4 -11.18 51.54 -22.55
CA PRO A 4 -10.43 51.71 -23.79
C PRO A 4 -11.28 51.37 -25.03
N ALA A 5 -11.03 52.08 -26.13
CA ALA A 5 -11.78 51.96 -27.39
C ALA A 5 -11.62 50.61 -28.12
N ARG A 6 -10.69 49.74 -27.68
CA ARG A 6 -10.54 48.37 -28.17
C ARG A 6 -10.56 47.38 -26.99
N PRO A 7 -11.17 46.20 -27.16
CA PRO A 7 -11.17 45.18 -26.11
C PRO A 7 -9.73 44.70 -25.89
N LEU A 8 -9.18 44.97 -24.71
CA LEU A 8 -7.87 44.48 -24.27
C LEU A 8 -7.96 42.98 -23.93
N SER A 9 -6.86 42.25 -24.13
CA SER A 9 -6.72 40.89 -23.63
C SER A 9 -6.83 40.83 -22.10
N PRO A 10 -7.18 39.66 -21.50
CA PRO A 10 -7.31 39.53 -20.04
C PRO A 10 -6.07 39.97 -19.26
N HIS A 11 -4.86 39.76 -19.81
CA HIS A 11 -3.62 40.19 -19.17
C HIS A 11 -3.37 41.70 -19.29
N ALA A 12 -3.60 42.29 -20.47
CA ALA A 12 -3.51 43.74 -20.65
C ALA A 12 -4.55 44.51 -19.82
N PHE A 13 -5.72 43.89 -19.58
CA PHE A 13 -6.75 44.43 -18.71
C PHE A 13 -6.32 44.46 -17.23
N VAL A 14 -5.65 43.41 -16.75
CA VAL A 14 -5.12 43.37 -15.38
C VAL A 14 -4.08 44.47 -15.15
N ASP A 15 -3.16 44.67 -16.10
CA ASP A 15 -2.14 45.71 -15.99
C ASP A 15 -2.74 47.13 -16.02
N TRP A 16 -3.79 47.35 -16.80
CA TRP A 16 -4.56 48.59 -16.76
C TRP A 16 -5.22 48.83 -15.39
N VAL A 17 -5.86 47.80 -14.82
CA VAL A 17 -6.49 47.88 -13.48
C VAL A 17 -5.44 48.10 -12.38
N GLN A 18 -4.21 47.63 -12.57
CA GLN A 18 -3.08 47.85 -11.65
C GLN A 18 -2.39 49.22 -11.83
N GLY A 19 -2.89 50.07 -12.73
CA GLY A 19 -2.45 51.47 -12.87
C GLY A 19 -1.60 51.77 -14.11
N MET A 20 -1.42 50.82 -15.03
CA MET A 20 -0.74 51.07 -16.31
C MET A 20 -1.66 51.86 -17.26
N PRO A 21 -1.17 52.89 -17.97
CA PRO A 21 -1.95 53.58 -18.98
C PRO A 21 -2.44 52.62 -20.07
N PRO A 22 -3.70 52.74 -20.55
CA PRO A 22 -4.29 51.78 -21.48
C PRO A 22 -3.57 51.73 -22.84
N GLU A 23 -2.97 52.85 -23.27
CA GLU A 23 -2.18 52.90 -24.51
C GLU A 23 -0.89 52.07 -24.42
N GLN A 24 -0.27 52.03 -23.24
CA GLN A 24 0.95 51.27 -22.98
C GLN A 24 0.65 49.77 -22.87
N ALA A 25 -0.46 49.41 -22.22
CA ALA A 25 -0.96 48.04 -22.17
C ALA A 25 -1.32 47.52 -23.58
N ALA A 26 -1.97 48.34 -24.41
CA ALA A 26 -2.26 48.01 -25.81
C ALA A 26 -0.99 47.87 -26.67
N ALA A 27 0.04 48.69 -26.44
CA ALA A 27 1.32 48.58 -27.15
C ALA A 27 2.05 47.26 -26.81
N LEU A 28 2.03 46.82 -25.55
CA LEU A 28 2.60 45.53 -25.13
C LEU A 28 1.82 44.33 -25.69
N GLU A 29 0.49 44.47 -25.81
CA GLU A 29 -0.35 43.47 -26.46
C GLU A 29 -0.03 43.35 -27.95
N ASN A 30 0.09 44.47 -28.66
CA ASN A 30 0.49 44.49 -30.07
C ASN A 30 1.92 43.97 -30.29
N ALA A 31 2.81 44.16 -29.31
CA ALA A 31 4.16 43.61 -29.31
C ALA A 31 4.22 42.11 -28.95
N GLY A 32 3.08 41.49 -28.60
CA GLY A 32 2.98 40.06 -28.31
C GLY A 32 3.49 39.64 -26.92
N ALA A 33 3.77 40.58 -26.02
CA ALA A 33 4.33 40.29 -24.70
C ALA A 33 3.42 39.38 -23.86
N TYR A 34 2.10 39.64 -23.85
CA TYR A 34 1.15 38.81 -23.13
C TYR A 34 0.95 37.42 -23.74
N GLN A 35 1.17 37.26 -25.05
CA GLN A 35 1.15 35.94 -25.69
C GLN A 35 2.37 35.11 -25.29
N ALA A 36 3.54 35.75 -25.10
CA ALA A 36 4.73 35.07 -24.60
C ALA A 36 4.53 34.59 -23.15
N ILE A 37 3.96 35.43 -22.29
CA ILE A 37 3.63 35.09 -20.89
C ILE A 37 2.60 33.95 -20.84
N ALA A 38 1.55 34.01 -21.67
CA ALA A 38 0.54 32.94 -21.73
C ALA A 38 1.12 31.61 -22.20
N ARG A 39 2.06 31.62 -23.15
CA ARG A 39 2.77 30.40 -23.62
C ARG A 39 3.67 29.83 -22.53
N GLU A 40 4.41 30.67 -21.81
CA GLU A 40 5.26 30.22 -20.71
C GLU A 40 4.44 29.63 -19.56
N ALA A 41 3.31 30.27 -19.20
CA ALA A 41 2.38 29.75 -18.20
C ALA A 41 1.78 28.39 -18.62
N ALA A 42 1.44 28.22 -19.90
CA ALA A 42 0.95 26.96 -20.43
C ALA A 42 2.00 25.84 -20.35
N LEU A 43 3.26 26.13 -20.64
CA LEU A 43 4.36 25.16 -20.50
C LEU A 43 4.58 24.76 -19.03
N ARG A 44 4.57 25.72 -18.10
CA ARG A 44 4.68 25.43 -16.66
C ARG A 44 3.50 24.59 -16.14
N ALA A 45 2.29 24.81 -16.66
CA ALA A 45 1.13 24.00 -16.30
C ALA A 45 1.27 22.55 -16.78
N ILE A 46 1.85 22.33 -17.97
CA ILE A 46 2.15 20.99 -18.49
C ILE A 46 3.20 20.30 -17.61
N ASP A 47 4.26 21.00 -17.23
CA ASP A 47 5.32 20.44 -16.37
C ASP A 47 4.78 20.04 -15.00
N LEU A 48 3.96 20.90 -14.37
CA LEU A 48 3.27 20.58 -13.11
C LEU A 48 2.36 19.36 -13.25
N GLN A 49 1.64 19.24 -14.37
CA GLN A 49 0.78 18.08 -14.63
C GLN A 49 1.61 16.79 -14.76
N VAL A 50 2.78 16.85 -15.40
CA VAL A 50 3.71 15.71 -15.53
C VAL A 50 4.28 15.31 -14.16
N GLU A 51 4.59 16.28 -13.30
CA GLU A 51 5.04 16.01 -11.93
C GLU A 51 3.96 15.37 -11.07
N LEU A 52 2.73 15.88 -11.13
CA LEU A 52 1.56 15.30 -10.45
C LEU A 52 1.27 13.88 -10.95
N ASP A 53 1.38 13.62 -12.24
CA ASP A 53 1.21 12.28 -12.82
C ASP A 53 2.34 11.32 -12.41
N ARG A 54 3.58 11.81 -12.27
CA ARG A 54 4.71 11.03 -11.72
C ARG A 54 4.49 10.70 -10.25
N ALA A 55 4.04 11.67 -9.44
CA ALA A 55 3.70 11.47 -8.03
C ALA A 55 2.51 10.49 -7.86
N ALA A 56 1.49 10.58 -8.71
CA ALA A 56 0.36 9.65 -8.69
C ALA A 56 0.77 8.22 -9.09
N LYS A 57 1.74 8.06 -10.00
CA LYS A 57 2.30 6.76 -10.39
C LYS A 57 3.17 6.13 -9.31
N THR A 58 3.96 6.92 -8.58
CA THR A 58 4.74 6.43 -7.43
C THR A 58 3.81 6.00 -6.28
N GLU A 59 2.70 6.71 -6.03
CA GLU A 59 1.70 6.28 -5.05
C GLU A 59 0.93 5.02 -5.45
N LYS A 60 0.61 4.84 -6.74
CA LYS A 60 -0.04 3.61 -7.25
C LYS A 60 0.89 2.38 -7.19
N ALA A 61 2.20 2.56 -7.37
CA ALA A 61 3.18 1.50 -7.24
C ALA A 61 3.35 0.99 -5.79
N VAL A 62 3.00 1.82 -4.80
CA VAL A 62 3.02 1.44 -3.36
C VAL A 62 1.71 0.74 -2.93
N ARG A 63 0.64 0.82 -3.73
CA ARG A 63 -0.70 0.26 -3.42
C ARG A 63 -1.07 -1.03 -4.17
N THR A 64 -0.14 -1.69 -4.86
CA THR A 64 -0.38 -3.04 -5.41
C THR A 64 -0.37 -4.08 -4.30
N ALA A 65 -1.54 -4.28 -3.68
CA ALA A 65 -1.82 -5.44 -2.84
C ALA A 65 -1.57 -6.75 -3.62
N PRO A 66 -1.03 -7.81 -2.98
CA PRO A 66 -0.80 -9.08 -3.64
C PRO A 66 -2.14 -9.72 -4.03
N ARG A 67 -2.32 -9.95 -5.33
CA ARG A 67 -3.44 -10.73 -5.87
C ARG A 67 -3.36 -12.15 -5.31
N ARG A 68 -4.40 -12.56 -4.56
CA ARG A 68 -4.57 -13.95 -4.09
C ARG A 68 -4.67 -14.91 -5.29
N PRO A 69 -4.06 -16.10 -5.22
CA PRO A 69 -4.27 -17.13 -6.22
C PRO A 69 -5.72 -17.62 -6.17
N ARG A 70 -6.36 -17.64 -7.34
CA ARG A 70 -7.75 -18.06 -7.54
C ARG A 70 -7.80 -19.58 -7.45
N ARG A 71 -8.41 -20.12 -6.39
CA ARG A 71 -8.74 -21.55 -6.28
C ARG A 71 -9.71 -21.92 -7.41
N THR A 72 -9.26 -22.76 -8.34
CA THR A 72 -10.11 -23.46 -9.31
C THR A 72 -11.03 -24.40 -8.54
N ARG A 73 -12.35 -24.18 -8.64
CA ARG A 73 -13.37 -25.16 -8.27
C ARG A 73 -13.49 -26.16 -9.44
N PRO A 74 -13.49 -27.49 -9.19
CA PRO A 74 -13.88 -28.44 -10.22
C PRO A 74 -15.40 -28.31 -10.46
N SER A 75 -15.79 -28.03 -11.70
CA SER A 75 -17.19 -28.04 -12.12
C SER A 75 -17.64 -29.49 -12.34
N SER A 76 -18.52 -30.00 -11.49
CA SER A 76 -19.37 -31.14 -11.81
C SER A 76 -20.52 -30.65 -12.69
N ILE A 77 -20.45 -30.94 -13.99
CA ILE A 77 -21.60 -30.83 -14.89
C ILE A 77 -21.71 -32.19 -15.58
N ASP A 78 -22.79 -32.89 -15.28
CA ASP A 78 -23.19 -34.14 -15.92
C ASP A 78 -23.40 -33.95 -17.42
N PRO A 79 -22.91 -34.86 -18.29
CA PRO A 79 -23.18 -34.79 -19.72
C PRO A 79 -24.55 -35.38 -20.04
N ILE A 80 -25.49 -34.54 -20.46
CA ILE A 80 -26.71 -34.97 -21.14
C ILE A 80 -26.31 -35.51 -22.53
N VAL A 81 -26.44 -36.83 -22.65
CA VAL A 81 -26.27 -37.63 -23.86
C VAL A 81 -27.24 -37.16 -24.94
N ARG A 82 -26.71 -36.72 -26.09
CA ARG A 82 -27.44 -36.75 -27.37
C ARG A 82 -26.60 -37.50 -28.39
N ARG A 83 -26.99 -38.77 -28.60
CA ARG A 83 -26.51 -39.66 -29.66
C ARG A 83 -26.95 -39.11 -31.03
N ARG A 84 -26.01 -39.03 -31.97
CA ARG A 84 -26.29 -39.28 -33.40
C ARG A 84 -25.13 -40.05 -34.02
N PRO A 85 -25.41 -40.94 -34.99
CA PRO A 85 -24.55 -42.06 -35.33
C PRO A 85 -23.48 -41.70 -36.36
N ARG A 86 -22.35 -42.38 -36.22
CA ARG A 86 -21.27 -42.51 -37.21
C ARG A 86 -21.75 -43.39 -38.38
N PRO A 87 -21.27 -43.15 -39.60
CA PRO A 87 -20.97 -44.23 -40.52
C PRO A 87 -19.45 -44.35 -40.70
N GLU A 88 -19.00 -45.60 -40.72
CA GLU A 88 -17.63 -46.05 -40.90
C GLU A 88 -17.24 -46.08 -42.38
N ALA A 89 -15.97 -45.76 -42.64
CA ALA A 89 -15.11 -46.26 -43.71
C ALA A 89 -13.75 -45.62 -43.41
N GLY A 90 -12.59 -46.26 -43.38
CA GLY A 90 -12.15 -47.58 -43.81
C GLY A 90 -10.66 -47.42 -44.11
N ALA A 91 -9.85 -48.39 -43.67
CA ALA A 91 -8.56 -48.81 -44.22
C ALA A 91 -7.41 -47.76 -44.31
N GLU A 92 -6.36 -47.92 -43.51
CA GLU A 92 -5.05 -48.46 -43.96
C GLU A 92 -4.12 -47.29 -44.31
N ALA A 93 -2.79 -47.32 -44.26
CA ALA A 93 -1.75 -48.17 -43.68
C ALA A 93 -0.44 -47.38 -43.89
N SER A 94 0.61 -47.73 -43.16
CA SER A 94 2.04 -47.50 -43.52
C SER A 94 2.53 -46.06 -43.71
N ALA A 95 3.41 -45.55 -42.84
CA ALA A 95 4.83 -45.87 -42.68
C ALA A 95 5.75 -44.99 -43.55
N GLU A 96 6.82 -44.55 -42.88
CA GLU A 96 8.12 -44.15 -43.41
C GLU A 96 8.33 -42.74 -44.01
N ARG A 97 9.22 -42.00 -43.34
CA ARG A 97 10.08 -40.91 -43.86
C ARG A 97 11.16 -41.51 -44.80
N PRO A 98 12.14 -40.78 -45.38
CA PRO A 98 12.45 -39.33 -45.44
C PRO A 98 12.81 -38.85 -46.88
N THR A 99 13.56 -37.73 -47.01
CA THR A 99 14.33 -37.19 -48.17
C THR A 99 13.63 -36.09 -48.98
N THR A 100 13.95 -34.80 -48.77
CA THR A 100 15.04 -33.93 -49.29
C THR A 100 14.76 -33.29 -50.65
N ALA A 101 15.09 -31.99 -50.70
CA ALA A 101 15.45 -31.12 -51.83
C ALA A 101 14.33 -30.46 -52.66
N ASP A 102 14.34 -29.13 -52.54
CA ASP A 102 14.11 -28.09 -53.56
C ASP A 102 13.71 -28.55 -54.97
N GLU A 103 12.60 -28.02 -55.50
CA GLU A 103 12.65 -26.89 -56.44
C GLU A 103 11.21 -26.43 -56.80
N THR A 104 11.03 -25.11 -56.74
CA THR A 104 10.16 -24.26 -57.58
C THR A 104 8.99 -24.89 -58.35
N ALA A 105 7.77 -24.59 -57.90
CA ALA A 105 6.60 -24.48 -58.79
C ALA A 105 5.62 -23.41 -58.28
N GLU A 106 5.50 -22.35 -59.07
CA GLU A 106 4.24 -21.72 -59.46
C GLU A 106 3.32 -21.11 -58.38
N GLY A 107 3.47 -19.79 -58.24
CA GLY A 107 2.40 -18.86 -58.60
C GLY A 107 0.98 -19.20 -58.14
N VAL A 108 0.69 -18.98 -56.86
CA VAL A 108 -0.70 -18.73 -56.42
C VAL A 108 -0.87 -17.23 -56.21
N PRO A 109 -1.73 -16.54 -56.98
CA PRO A 109 -1.93 -15.11 -56.83
C PRO A 109 -2.57 -14.82 -55.47
N ALA A 110 -1.90 -13.96 -54.71
CA ALA A 110 -2.34 -13.45 -53.42
C ALA A 110 -3.73 -12.79 -53.56
N ARG A 111 -4.71 -13.30 -52.80
CA ARG A 111 -5.99 -12.60 -52.59
C ARG A 111 -5.71 -11.21 -52.00
N PRO A 112 -6.19 -10.11 -52.63
CA PRO A 112 -6.01 -8.78 -52.09
C PRO A 112 -6.93 -8.64 -50.86
N GLY A 113 -6.36 -8.39 -49.68
CA GLY A 113 -7.15 -8.05 -48.49
C GLY A 113 -6.61 -8.52 -47.15
N ARG A 114 -5.62 -9.43 -47.09
CA ARG A 114 -4.96 -9.76 -45.82
C ARG A 114 -3.69 -8.92 -45.64
N ARG A 115 -3.81 -7.87 -44.83
CA ARG A 115 -2.63 -7.20 -44.25
C ARG A 115 -1.78 -8.25 -43.52
N PRO A 116 -0.45 -8.31 -43.73
CA PRO A 116 0.40 -9.18 -42.92
C PRO A 116 0.21 -8.76 -41.45
N ALA A 117 -0.04 -9.74 -40.58
CA ALA A 117 -0.12 -9.49 -39.15
C ALA A 117 1.19 -8.82 -38.72
N LYS A 118 1.08 -7.67 -38.02
CA LYS A 118 2.21 -6.97 -37.42
C LYS A 118 3.08 -8.01 -36.69
N PRO A 119 4.41 -8.02 -36.88
CA PRO A 119 5.27 -8.96 -36.15
C PRO A 119 5.05 -8.72 -34.66
N THR A 120 4.52 -9.73 -33.99
CA THR A 120 4.42 -9.75 -32.54
C THR A 120 5.85 -9.84 -32.06
N PHE A 121 6.41 -8.72 -31.60
CA PHE A 121 7.74 -8.66 -31.00
C PHE A 121 7.92 -9.85 -30.06
N GLY A 122 9.08 -10.49 -30.21
CA GLY A 122 9.38 -11.81 -29.67
C GLY A 122 8.98 -11.97 -28.21
N ARG A 123 8.47 -13.17 -27.91
CA ARG A 123 8.41 -13.66 -26.53
C ARG A 123 9.82 -13.62 -25.98
N PHE A 124 10.13 -12.62 -25.14
CA PHE A 124 11.35 -12.66 -24.35
C PHE A 124 11.29 -13.96 -23.54
N VAL A 125 12.18 -14.89 -23.86
CA VAL A 125 12.40 -16.09 -23.06
C VAL A 125 12.98 -15.58 -21.75
N SER A 126 12.13 -15.46 -20.73
CA SER A 126 12.58 -15.25 -19.35
C SER A 126 13.25 -16.54 -18.88
N GLY A 127 14.45 -16.81 -19.39
CA GLY A 127 15.32 -17.84 -18.85
C GLY A 127 15.69 -17.47 -17.43
N THR A 128 15.81 -18.47 -16.55
CA THR A 128 16.43 -18.27 -15.26
C THR A 128 17.83 -17.67 -15.48
N PRO A 129 18.19 -16.57 -14.80
CA PRO A 129 19.50 -15.96 -14.97
C PRO A 129 20.59 -17.01 -14.69
N VAL A 130 21.63 -17.02 -15.52
CA VAL A 130 22.79 -17.88 -15.33
C VAL A 130 23.39 -17.54 -13.97
N ARG A 131 23.43 -18.53 -13.07
CA ARG A 131 23.99 -18.39 -11.74
C ARG A 131 25.51 -18.44 -11.81
N ARG A 132 26.18 -17.68 -10.95
CA ARG A 132 27.64 -17.66 -10.83
C ARG A 132 28.14 -18.87 -10.03
N PRO A 133 29.35 -19.39 -10.31
CA PRO A 133 29.90 -20.51 -9.55
C PRO A 133 30.14 -20.13 -8.08
N ALA A 134 29.85 -21.06 -7.16
CA ALA A 134 30.00 -20.82 -5.73
C ALA A 134 31.45 -20.55 -5.29
N GLU A 135 32.43 -21.03 -6.06
CA GLU A 135 33.87 -20.86 -5.81
C GLU A 135 34.29 -19.39 -5.75
N GLU A 136 33.61 -18.51 -6.50
CA GLU A 136 33.86 -17.06 -6.46
C GLU A 136 33.69 -16.46 -5.07
N LEU A 137 32.75 -16.98 -4.28
CA LEU A 137 32.49 -16.54 -2.92
C LEU A 137 33.48 -17.11 -1.91
N GLU A 138 34.11 -18.24 -2.22
CA GLU A 138 35.08 -18.91 -1.35
C GLU A 138 36.49 -18.34 -1.54
N ASN A 139 36.77 -17.78 -2.72
CA ASN A 139 38.00 -17.08 -3.05
C ASN A 139 38.12 -15.73 -2.31
N PRO A 140 39.33 -15.15 -2.17
CA PRO A 140 39.54 -13.86 -1.50
C PRO A 140 38.77 -12.70 -2.15
N SER A 141 38.48 -12.78 -3.46
CA SER A 141 37.58 -11.84 -4.16
C SER A 141 36.16 -11.85 -3.61
N GLY A 142 35.73 -12.97 -3.01
CA GLY A 142 34.42 -13.15 -2.41
C GLY A 142 34.18 -12.25 -1.19
N GLU A 143 35.22 -11.79 -0.51
CA GLU A 143 35.10 -10.88 0.63
C GLU A 143 34.45 -9.54 0.23
N ALA A 144 34.90 -8.94 -0.87
CA ALA A 144 34.35 -7.69 -1.38
C ALA A 144 32.88 -7.85 -1.78
N ILE A 145 32.57 -8.95 -2.48
CA ILE A 145 31.20 -9.28 -2.91
C ILE A 145 30.28 -9.46 -1.70
N LEU A 146 30.71 -10.24 -0.70
CA LEU A 146 29.93 -10.48 0.51
C LEU A 146 29.73 -9.19 1.32
N ARG A 147 30.73 -8.32 1.36
CA ARG A 147 30.62 -7.00 2.01
C ARG A 147 29.59 -6.10 1.33
N GLU A 148 29.56 -6.07 -0.01
CA GLU A 148 28.55 -5.35 -0.77
C GLU A 148 27.14 -5.91 -0.50
N LEU A 149 26.98 -7.23 -0.58
CA LEU A 149 25.70 -7.89 -0.28
C LEU A 149 25.25 -7.64 1.17
N LEU A 150 26.17 -7.60 2.13
CA LEU A 150 25.87 -7.26 3.51
C LEU A 150 25.38 -5.81 3.65
N ALA A 151 25.96 -4.88 2.90
CA ALA A 151 25.52 -3.49 2.88
C ALA A 151 24.11 -3.36 2.29
N GLU A 152 23.82 -4.06 1.18
CA GLU A 152 22.50 -4.08 0.54
C GLU A 152 21.40 -4.69 1.42
N THR A 153 21.74 -5.81 2.08
CA THR A 153 20.78 -6.56 2.93
C THR A 153 20.74 -6.06 4.36
N HIS A 154 21.61 -5.11 4.72
CA HIS A 154 21.79 -4.58 6.06
C HIS A 154 21.97 -5.67 7.12
N GLY A 155 22.67 -6.75 6.78
CA GLY A 155 22.97 -7.87 7.67
C GLY A 155 21.83 -8.85 7.95
N ASN A 156 20.67 -8.71 7.30
CA ASN A 156 19.54 -9.63 7.45
C ASN A 156 19.89 -11.02 6.84
N PRO A 157 19.91 -12.10 7.65
CA PRO A 157 20.35 -13.41 7.19
C PRO A 157 19.40 -14.04 6.17
N THR A 158 18.09 -13.81 6.28
CA THR A 158 17.10 -14.37 5.35
C THR A 158 17.25 -13.73 3.97
N LEU A 159 17.34 -12.40 3.92
CA LEU A 159 17.52 -11.66 2.66
C LEU A 159 18.86 -11.98 2.00
N LEU A 160 19.91 -12.13 2.80
CA LEU A 160 21.23 -12.51 2.30
C LEU A 160 21.20 -13.92 1.67
N LEU A 161 20.55 -14.88 2.32
CA LEU A 161 20.38 -16.23 1.77
C LEU A 161 19.52 -16.24 0.49
N GLU A 162 18.43 -15.46 0.45
CA GLU A 162 17.60 -15.33 -0.76
C GLU A 162 18.40 -14.76 -1.93
N ARG A 163 19.26 -13.76 -1.67
CA ARG A 163 20.13 -13.20 -2.71
C ARG A 163 21.23 -14.15 -3.15
N LEU A 164 21.87 -14.85 -2.22
CA LEU A 164 22.89 -15.83 -2.55
C LEU A 164 22.31 -16.96 -3.41
N ASN A 165 21.16 -17.52 -3.01
CA ASN A 165 20.49 -18.58 -3.76
C ASN A 165 19.92 -18.13 -5.12
N ALA A 166 19.71 -16.83 -5.32
CA ALA A 166 19.24 -16.28 -6.60
C ALA A 166 20.39 -16.08 -7.60
N LEU A 167 21.59 -15.73 -7.11
CA LEU A 167 22.70 -15.26 -7.93
C LEU A 167 23.83 -16.30 -8.09
N TRP A 168 24.02 -17.20 -7.12
CA TRP A 168 25.08 -18.21 -7.13
C TRP A 168 24.53 -19.64 -7.18
N GLU A 169 25.36 -20.54 -7.69
CA GLU A 169 25.07 -21.97 -7.79
C GLU A 169 25.12 -22.67 -6.42
N GLY A 170 24.22 -23.62 -6.26
CA GLY A 170 24.11 -24.45 -5.06
C GLY A 170 23.20 -23.86 -3.98
N PRO A 171 22.72 -24.72 -3.07
CA PRO A 171 21.94 -24.28 -1.92
C PRO A 171 22.86 -23.62 -0.89
N PHE A 172 22.55 -22.37 -0.56
CA PHE A 172 23.09 -21.69 0.61
C PHE A 172 22.11 -21.87 1.76
N ASP A 173 22.57 -22.61 2.77
CA ASP A 173 21.91 -22.74 4.06
C ASP A 173 22.54 -21.81 5.10
N ARG A 174 21.83 -21.57 6.21
CA ARG A 174 22.32 -20.73 7.33
C ARG A 174 23.72 -21.13 7.81
N LYS A 175 23.98 -22.43 7.96
CA LYS A 175 25.29 -22.96 8.39
C LYS A 175 26.40 -22.66 7.38
N ARG A 176 26.10 -22.76 6.08
CA ARG A 176 27.08 -22.48 5.02
C ARG A 176 27.40 -20.99 4.94
N LEU A 177 26.37 -20.15 5.07
CA LEU A 177 26.53 -18.70 5.16
C LEU A 177 27.39 -18.29 6.36
N GLU A 178 27.14 -18.84 7.54
CA GLU A 178 27.94 -18.55 8.74
C GLU A 178 29.42 -18.91 8.53
N LYS A 179 29.72 -20.10 8.00
CA LYS A 179 31.09 -20.51 7.67
C LYS A 179 31.76 -19.58 6.65
N LEU A 180 31.04 -19.16 5.61
CA LEU A 180 31.55 -18.22 4.60
C LEU A 180 31.89 -16.86 5.23
N LEU A 181 31.00 -16.34 6.08
CA LEU A 181 31.23 -15.07 6.77
C LEU A 181 32.36 -15.15 7.79
N GLU A 182 32.52 -16.30 8.47
CA GLU A 182 33.64 -16.53 9.39
C GLU A 182 34.97 -16.61 8.66
N ARG A 183 35.03 -17.35 7.54
CA ARG A 183 36.24 -17.47 6.70
C ARG A 183 36.77 -16.11 6.24
N HIS A 184 35.87 -15.18 5.94
CA HIS A 184 36.20 -13.83 5.47
C HIS A 184 36.22 -12.77 6.58
N GLY A 185 36.06 -13.15 7.86
CA GLY A 185 36.06 -12.21 8.99
C GLY A 185 34.86 -11.24 9.04
N LEU A 186 33.80 -11.50 8.27
CA LEU A 186 32.62 -10.63 8.12
C LEU A 186 31.50 -10.91 9.14
N ALA A 187 31.64 -11.96 9.96
CA ALA A 187 30.62 -12.35 10.93
C ALA A 187 30.24 -11.23 11.91
N GLN A 188 31.22 -10.49 12.43
CA GLN A 188 30.99 -9.37 13.34
C GLN A 188 30.39 -8.16 12.62
N ALA A 189 30.86 -7.86 11.40
CA ALA A 189 30.31 -6.78 10.59
C ALA A 189 28.82 -6.99 10.29
N ARG A 190 28.41 -8.22 9.96
CA ARG A 190 27.00 -8.59 9.78
C ARG A 190 26.18 -8.32 11.04
N ARG A 191 26.64 -8.77 12.21
CA ARG A 191 25.92 -8.59 13.49
C ARG A 191 25.75 -7.12 13.85
N THR A 192 26.78 -6.30 13.63
CA THR A 192 26.72 -4.86 13.85
C THR A 192 25.72 -4.20 12.91
N ALA A 193 25.77 -4.50 11.61
CA ALA A 193 24.82 -3.98 10.62
C ALA A 193 23.38 -4.38 10.93
N GLU A 194 23.16 -5.64 11.33
CA GLU A 194 21.84 -6.15 11.74
C GLU A 194 21.31 -5.40 12.96
N ARG A 195 22.14 -5.22 14.00
CA ARG A 195 21.77 -4.46 15.20
C ARG A 195 21.41 -3.01 14.88
N GLU A 196 22.24 -2.32 14.10
CA GLU A 196 22.03 -0.92 13.73
C GLU A 196 20.77 -0.73 12.89
N ARG A 197 20.53 -1.66 11.95
CA ARG A 197 19.33 -1.61 11.12
C ARG A 197 18.07 -1.87 11.92
N LEU A 198 18.08 -2.86 12.82
CA LEU A 198 16.96 -3.09 13.74
C LEU A 198 16.68 -1.85 14.58
N ARG A 199 17.72 -1.24 15.15
CA ARG A 199 17.61 0.01 15.92
C ARG A 199 17.00 1.14 15.09
N ALA A 200 17.45 1.32 13.84
CA ALA A 200 16.90 2.33 12.93
C ALA A 200 15.43 2.07 12.58
N LEU A 201 15.05 0.80 12.35
CA LEU A 201 13.66 0.42 12.08
C LEU A 201 12.76 0.69 13.29
N PHE A 202 13.20 0.35 14.51
CA PHE A 202 12.44 0.64 15.72
C PHE A 202 12.30 2.14 15.97
N ARG A 203 13.33 2.95 15.68
CA ARG A 203 13.21 4.42 15.75
C ARG A 203 12.20 4.96 14.73
N ARG A 204 12.29 4.53 13.47
CA ARG A 204 11.36 4.92 12.40
C ARG A 204 9.91 4.57 12.75
N HIS A 205 9.71 3.40 13.33
CA HIS A 205 8.41 2.89 13.73
C HIS A 205 8.16 3.07 15.23
N ARG A 206 8.78 4.03 15.92
CA ARG A 206 8.55 4.38 17.34
C ARG A 206 8.27 3.18 18.28
N GLY A 207 9.02 2.09 18.14
CA GLY A 207 8.88 0.89 18.99
C GLY A 207 7.78 -0.13 18.58
N PHE A 208 7.12 0.02 17.43
CA PHE A 208 6.08 -0.94 17.00
C PHE A 208 6.67 -2.21 16.36
N ASP A 209 6.34 -3.37 16.92
CA ASP A 209 6.82 -4.66 16.42
C ASP A 209 6.29 -5.00 15.02
N ARG A 210 5.01 -4.77 14.76
CA ARG A 210 4.37 -5.32 13.55
C ARG A 210 4.89 -4.69 12.25
N PRO A 211 5.06 -3.36 12.15
CA PRO A 211 5.74 -2.76 11.00
C PRO A 211 7.18 -3.23 10.86
N VAL A 212 7.92 -3.34 11.96
CA VAL A 212 9.32 -3.79 11.97
C VAL A 212 9.45 -5.24 11.53
N ALA A 213 8.61 -6.14 12.05
CA ALA A 213 8.57 -7.56 11.69
C ALA A 213 8.27 -7.75 10.20
N ARG A 214 7.35 -6.95 9.63
CA ARG A 214 7.07 -6.94 8.19
C ARG A 214 8.27 -6.44 7.38
N ALA A 215 8.89 -5.34 7.80
CA ALA A 215 10.06 -4.80 7.12
C ALA A 215 11.27 -5.75 7.19
N TRP A 216 11.40 -6.49 8.28
CA TRP A 216 12.47 -7.46 8.53
C TRP A 216 12.17 -8.86 7.98
N GLN A 217 10.93 -9.10 7.53
CA GLN A 217 10.42 -10.37 7.01
C GLN A 217 10.54 -11.55 7.99
N VAL A 218 10.24 -11.30 9.27
CA VAL A 218 10.23 -12.34 10.32
C VAL A 218 8.91 -12.34 11.09
N SER A 219 8.67 -13.42 11.83
CA SER A 219 7.56 -13.43 12.79
C SER A 219 7.85 -12.53 14.00
N ILE A 220 6.81 -12.04 14.67
CA ILE A 220 6.96 -11.20 15.87
C ILE A 220 7.74 -11.92 16.99
N PRO A 221 7.53 -13.21 17.28
CA PRO A 221 8.33 -13.92 18.28
C PRO A 221 9.80 -14.00 17.92
N GLU A 222 10.14 -14.19 16.64
CA GLU A 222 11.53 -14.19 16.18
C GLU A 222 12.16 -12.79 16.29
N LEU A 223 11.42 -11.74 15.94
CA LEU A 223 11.87 -10.36 16.13
C LEU A 223 12.17 -10.07 17.60
N ARG A 224 11.32 -10.53 18.53
CA ARG A 224 11.55 -10.34 19.97
C ARG A 224 12.80 -11.07 20.45
N ARG A 225 13.03 -12.30 20.00
CA ARG A 225 14.29 -13.02 20.28
C ARG A 225 15.52 -12.27 19.76
N LEU A 226 15.45 -11.67 18.57
CA LEU A 226 16.54 -10.85 18.03
C LEU A 226 16.77 -9.58 18.86
N VAL A 227 15.70 -8.90 19.27
CA VAL A 227 15.76 -7.72 20.13
C VAL A 227 16.45 -8.05 21.46
N ASP A 228 16.09 -9.19 22.06
CA ASP A 228 16.70 -9.66 23.31
C ASP A 228 18.16 -10.04 23.11
N GLN A 229 18.48 -10.79 22.04
CA GLN A 229 19.84 -11.18 21.68
C GLN A 229 20.77 -9.96 21.48
N TYR A 230 20.25 -8.87 20.91
CA TYR A 230 21.01 -7.65 20.66
C TYR A 230 20.94 -6.61 21.79
N GLY A 231 20.26 -6.92 22.89
CA GLY A 231 20.14 -6.02 24.04
C GLY A 231 19.36 -4.73 23.74
N LEU A 232 18.42 -4.77 22.79
CA LEU A 232 17.63 -3.60 22.36
C LEU A 232 16.29 -3.47 23.11
N SER A 233 16.00 -4.36 24.06
CA SER A 233 14.70 -4.45 24.74
C SER A 233 14.32 -3.17 25.49
N THR A 234 15.26 -2.56 26.20
CA THR A 234 15.04 -1.30 26.95
C THR A 234 14.76 -0.13 26.01
N GLU A 235 15.57 0.05 24.97
CA GLU A 235 15.37 1.11 23.98
C GLU A 235 14.02 1.00 23.27
N VAL A 236 13.62 -0.22 22.88
CA VAL A 236 12.32 -0.48 22.23
C VAL A 236 11.17 -0.17 23.19
N ALA A 237 11.30 -0.54 24.46
CA ALA A 237 10.28 -0.24 25.48
C ALA A 237 10.16 1.27 25.73
N GLU A 238 11.25 2.01 25.77
CA GLU A 238 11.23 3.47 25.90
C GLU A 238 10.58 4.16 24.70
N LEU A 239 10.90 3.73 23.48
CA LEU A 239 10.27 4.24 22.27
C LEU A 239 8.76 3.99 22.29
N ALA A 240 8.34 2.79 22.69
CA ALA A 240 6.93 2.43 22.83
C ALA A 240 6.23 3.26 23.92
N ARG A 241 6.91 3.52 25.06
CA ARG A 241 6.38 4.37 26.14
C ARG A 241 6.16 5.80 25.67
N ARG A 242 7.16 6.42 25.04
CA ARG A 242 7.05 7.78 24.48
C ARG A 242 5.94 7.86 23.44
N ALA A 243 5.86 6.88 22.54
CA ALA A 243 4.79 6.81 21.55
C ALA A 243 3.40 6.69 22.20
N ARG A 244 3.27 5.94 23.30
CA ARG A 244 2.01 5.87 24.06
C ARG A 244 1.65 7.22 24.67
N GLU A 245 2.61 7.89 25.31
CA GLU A 245 2.40 9.20 25.93
C GLU A 245 1.99 10.24 24.88
N GLU A 246 2.68 10.29 23.74
CA GLU A 246 2.33 11.17 22.60
C GLU A 246 0.91 10.91 22.08
N ILE A 247 0.52 9.65 21.91
CA ILE A 247 -0.82 9.29 21.39
C ILE A 247 -1.92 9.69 22.38
N LEU A 248 -1.70 9.51 23.69
CA LEU A 248 -2.67 9.89 24.71
C LEU A 248 -2.73 11.40 24.91
N ALA A 249 -1.63 12.11 24.65
CA ALA A 249 -1.55 13.57 24.74
C ALA A 249 -2.03 14.30 23.48
N GLU A 250 -2.41 13.60 22.41
CA GLU A 250 -2.89 14.21 21.16
C GLU A 250 -4.12 15.11 21.44
N PRO A 251 -4.05 16.43 21.18
CA PRO A 251 -5.15 17.34 21.52
C PRO A 251 -6.32 17.25 20.53
N ARG A 252 -6.08 16.84 19.28
CA ARG A 252 -7.09 16.87 18.23
C ARG A 252 -7.99 15.65 18.27
N LEU A 253 -9.28 15.88 18.50
CA LEU A 253 -10.26 14.80 18.66
C LEU A 253 -10.47 13.98 17.38
N ASP A 254 -10.49 14.63 16.20
CA ASP A 254 -10.57 13.94 14.91
C ASP A 254 -9.38 12.97 14.71
N THR A 255 -8.16 13.43 15.00
CA THR A 255 -6.94 12.60 14.92
C THR A 255 -7.00 11.42 15.88
N ARG A 256 -7.45 11.63 17.13
CA ARG A 256 -7.63 10.53 18.11
C ARG A 256 -8.66 9.50 17.64
N LEU A 257 -9.78 9.94 17.06
CA LEU A 257 -10.80 9.03 16.50
C LEU A 257 -10.25 8.25 15.29
N ASP A 258 -9.51 8.92 14.40
CA ASP A 258 -8.88 8.28 13.25
C ASP A 258 -7.86 7.21 13.70
N LEU A 259 -7.04 7.51 14.70
CA LEU A 259 -6.13 6.54 15.33
C LEU A 259 -6.90 5.35 15.90
N LEU A 260 -8.01 5.58 16.61
CA LEU A 260 -8.84 4.54 17.21
C LEU A 260 -9.40 3.57 16.15
N PHE A 261 -9.89 4.08 15.03
CA PHE A 261 -10.56 3.27 14.01
C PHE A 261 -9.61 2.67 12.97
N ARG A 262 -8.57 3.41 12.54
CA ARG A 262 -7.65 2.95 11.49
C ARG A 262 -6.49 2.15 12.07
N GLU A 263 -6.03 2.49 13.27
CA GLU A 263 -4.82 1.93 13.87
C GLU A 263 -5.08 1.16 15.18
N ALA A 264 -6.27 0.56 15.31
CA ALA A 264 -6.66 -0.21 16.49
C ALA A 264 -5.61 -1.28 16.91
N ASP A 265 -5.01 -1.97 15.95
CA ASP A 265 -3.96 -2.97 16.22
C ASP A 265 -2.70 -2.35 16.84
N ARG A 266 -2.35 -1.12 16.42
CA ARG A 266 -1.20 -0.37 16.94
C ARG A 266 -1.46 0.07 18.38
N LEU A 267 -2.65 0.59 18.65
CA LEU A 267 -3.07 1.00 19.99
C LEU A 267 -3.16 -0.19 20.96
N ARG A 268 -3.59 -1.37 20.48
CA ARG A 268 -3.59 -2.60 21.27
C ARG A 268 -2.17 -3.05 21.63
N ALA A 269 -1.22 -2.94 20.70
CA ALA A 269 0.17 -3.27 20.97
C ALA A 269 0.78 -2.38 22.06
N LEU A 270 0.39 -1.09 22.13
CA LEU A 270 0.80 -0.16 23.18
C LEU A 270 -0.01 -0.25 24.47
N ARG A 271 -1.04 -1.10 24.52
CA ARG A 271 -2.02 -1.15 25.63
C ARG A 271 -2.74 0.18 25.88
N ALA A 272 -2.80 1.07 24.88
CA ALA A 272 -3.46 2.38 24.97
C ALA A 272 -4.91 2.36 24.45
N TYR A 273 -5.31 1.28 23.75
CA TYR A 273 -6.61 1.22 23.06
C TYR A 273 -7.81 1.45 23.98
N ARG A 274 -7.84 0.80 25.16
CA ARG A 274 -8.99 0.93 26.08
C ARG A 274 -9.07 2.32 26.68
N GLU A 275 -7.97 2.81 27.20
CA GLU A 275 -7.86 4.14 27.79
C GLU A 275 -8.24 5.25 26.81
N LEU A 276 -7.70 5.23 25.58
CA LEU A 276 -8.06 6.20 24.55
C LEU A 276 -9.54 6.10 24.17
N ARG A 277 -10.08 4.87 24.07
CA ARG A 277 -11.51 4.65 23.77
C ARG A 277 -12.41 5.23 24.87
N ASP A 278 -12.05 5.04 26.13
CA ASP A 278 -12.84 5.48 27.28
C ASP A 278 -12.78 7.01 27.42
N GLN A 279 -11.61 7.62 27.24
CA GLN A 279 -11.47 9.08 27.17
C GLN A 279 -12.30 9.66 26.02
N LEU A 280 -12.19 9.12 24.81
CA LEU A 280 -12.97 9.60 23.66
C LEU A 280 -14.48 9.43 23.86
N ARG A 281 -14.91 8.34 24.51
CA ARG A 281 -16.32 8.14 24.86
C ARG A 281 -16.79 9.23 25.82
N ALA A 282 -16.04 9.50 26.88
CA ALA A 282 -16.38 10.51 27.88
C ALA A 282 -16.41 11.92 27.24
N ASP A 283 -15.36 12.27 26.48
CA ASP A 283 -15.23 13.57 25.82
C ASP A 283 -16.39 13.82 24.84
N LEU A 284 -16.76 12.80 24.04
CA LEU A 284 -17.85 12.92 23.08
C LEU A 284 -19.23 12.98 23.74
N LEU A 285 -19.47 12.21 24.80
CA LEU A 285 -20.71 12.27 25.56
C LEU A 285 -20.88 13.63 26.24
N ALA A 286 -19.83 14.14 26.89
CA ALA A 286 -19.84 15.45 27.51
C ALA A 286 -20.11 16.57 26.50
N ARG A 287 -19.58 16.47 25.28
CA ARG A 287 -19.89 17.43 24.20
C ARG A 287 -21.36 17.37 23.76
N VAL A 288 -21.95 16.17 23.68
CA VAL A 288 -23.38 16.02 23.35
C VAL A 288 -24.26 16.57 24.48
N GLU A 289 -23.88 16.36 25.74
CA GLU A 289 -24.63 16.86 26.91
C GLU A 289 -24.58 18.39 27.04
N ASN A 290 -23.43 19.00 26.75
CA ASN A 290 -23.18 20.43 26.87
C ASN A 290 -23.47 21.23 25.58
N ALA A 291 -23.87 20.56 24.49
CA ALA A 291 -24.17 21.23 23.23
C ALA A 291 -25.31 22.26 23.40
N PRO A 292 -25.23 23.45 22.78
CA PRO A 292 -26.28 24.45 22.85
C PRO A 292 -27.54 23.91 22.16
N VAL A 293 -28.60 23.70 22.95
CA VAL A 293 -29.90 23.19 22.47
C VAL A 293 -30.76 24.33 21.89
N GLU A 294 -30.41 25.58 22.17
CA GLU A 294 -31.34 26.70 22.19
C GLU A 294 -31.76 27.27 20.82
N THR A 295 -31.47 26.63 19.67
CA THR A 295 -32.01 27.21 18.41
C THR A 295 -32.29 26.30 17.20
N GLN A 296 -31.80 25.06 17.07
CA GLN A 296 -31.99 24.30 15.80
C GLN A 296 -32.05 22.76 15.89
N ALA A 297 -31.96 22.16 17.08
CA ALA A 297 -31.88 20.71 17.20
C ALA A 297 -33.19 20.09 17.73
N GLU A 298 -34.21 20.00 16.87
CA GLU A 298 -35.44 19.25 17.19
C GLU A 298 -35.23 17.73 17.12
N THR A 299 -34.22 17.28 16.37
CA THR A 299 -33.89 15.87 16.19
C THR A 299 -32.51 15.53 16.78
N PRO A 300 -32.33 14.29 17.30
CA PRO A 300 -31.04 13.86 17.83
C PRO A 300 -29.93 13.90 16.77
N GLU A 301 -30.26 13.67 15.50
CA GLU A 301 -29.32 13.78 14.38
C GLU A 301 -28.86 15.23 14.14
N ALA A 302 -29.75 16.21 14.29
CA ALA A 302 -29.41 17.62 14.17
C ALA A 302 -28.44 18.06 15.29
N LEU A 303 -28.69 17.62 16.53
CA LEU A 303 -27.78 17.87 17.66
C LEU A 303 -26.38 17.29 17.39
N LEU A 304 -26.31 16.04 16.88
CA LEU A 304 -25.04 15.40 16.56
C LEU A 304 -24.29 16.08 15.41
N GLU A 305 -24.99 16.63 14.41
CA GLU A 305 -24.34 17.40 13.34
C GLU A 305 -23.82 18.76 13.82
N ILE A 306 -24.47 19.40 14.79
CA ILE A 306 -23.94 20.61 15.45
C ILE A 306 -22.62 20.28 16.17
N VAL A 307 -22.64 19.23 17.03
CA VAL A 307 -21.44 18.77 17.76
C VAL A 307 -20.31 18.39 16.82
N ARG A 308 -20.62 17.71 15.70
CA ARG A 308 -19.63 17.35 14.68
C ARG A 308 -18.96 18.60 14.08
N ARG A 309 -19.75 19.61 13.72
CA ARG A 309 -19.25 20.85 13.12
C ARG A 309 -18.38 21.63 14.10
N GLU A 310 -18.82 21.74 15.35
CA GLU A 310 -18.07 22.41 16.41
C GLU A 310 -16.74 21.70 16.73
N ALA A 311 -16.73 20.37 16.69
CA ALA A 311 -15.53 19.58 16.91
C ALA A 311 -14.66 19.38 15.64
N GLU A 312 -15.06 19.97 14.50
CA GLU A 312 -14.36 19.89 13.20
C GLU A 312 -14.03 18.45 12.76
N ILE A 313 -14.91 17.49 13.05
CA ILE A 313 -14.67 16.07 12.76
C ILE A 313 -15.13 15.71 11.34
N ASP A 314 -14.33 14.91 10.64
CA ASP A 314 -14.73 14.36 9.33
C ASP A 314 -16.02 13.54 9.45
N ARG A 315 -16.88 13.65 8.43
CA ARG A 315 -18.20 13.01 8.45
C ARG A 315 -18.13 11.49 8.49
N ALA A 316 -17.15 10.87 7.81
CA ALA A 316 -17.01 9.42 7.81
C ALA A 316 -16.51 8.90 9.16
N THR A 317 -15.59 9.63 9.79
CA THR A 317 -15.08 9.34 11.14
C THR A 317 -16.17 9.53 12.19
N TRP A 318 -16.96 10.60 12.07
CA TRP A 318 -18.08 10.89 12.97
C TRP A 318 -19.14 9.79 12.97
N ARG A 319 -19.58 9.32 11.79
CA ARG A 319 -20.57 8.22 11.71
C ARG A 319 -20.10 6.97 12.46
N ARG A 320 -18.83 6.59 12.30
CA ARG A 320 -18.25 5.47 13.05
C ARG A 320 -18.23 5.73 14.56
N ALA A 321 -17.98 6.96 14.98
CA ALA A 321 -18.01 7.36 16.38
C ALA A 321 -19.43 7.29 16.96
N VAL A 322 -20.43 7.81 16.24
CA VAL A 322 -21.86 7.73 16.64
C VAL A 322 -22.27 6.28 16.88
N ASP A 323 -21.95 5.39 15.94
CA ASP A 323 -22.26 3.96 16.06
C ASP A 323 -21.45 3.29 17.18
N ALA A 324 -20.14 3.59 17.30
CA ALA A 324 -19.24 2.91 18.22
C ALA A 324 -19.44 3.31 19.69
N PHE A 325 -20.02 4.49 19.94
CA PHE A 325 -20.23 5.06 21.27
C PHE A 325 -21.70 5.26 21.65
N GLY A 326 -22.64 4.97 20.75
CA GLY A 326 -24.08 5.11 21.01
C GLY A 326 -24.51 6.56 21.22
N LEU A 327 -23.89 7.51 20.49
CA LEU A 327 -24.12 8.95 20.69
C LEU A 327 -25.56 9.37 20.36
N LEU A 328 -26.24 8.64 19.47
CA LEU A 328 -27.62 8.93 19.09
C LEU A 328 -28.59 8.73 20.26
N GLY A 329 -28.38 7.69 21.07
CA GLY A 329 -29.14 7.51 22.31
C GLY A 329 -28.84 8.58 23.35
N ALA A 330 -27.60 9.09 23.41
CA ALA A 330 -27.26 10.20 24.30
C ALA A 330 -27.92 11.52 23.86
N ALA A 331 -27.90 11.82 22.56
CA ALA A 331 -28.58 12.97 21.98
C ALA A 331 -30.09 12.92 22.21
N ALA A 332 -30.72 11.76 22.01
CA ALA A 332 -32.16 11.60 22.25
C ALA A 332 -32.54 11.79 23.73
N ARG A 333 -31.74 11.25 24.67
CA ARG A 333 -31.91 11.50 26.11
C ARG A 333 -31.79 12.99 26.42
N ARG A 334 -30.83 13.69 25.81
CA ARG A 334 -30.63 15.13 26.02
C ARG A 334 -31.81 15.99 25.53
N LEU A 335 -32.47 15.56 24.46
CA LEU A 335 -33.64 16.22 23.86
C LEU A 335 -34.98 15.73 24.45
N GLY A 336 -34.98 14.73 25.35
CA GLY A 336 -36.20 14.15 25.90
C GLY A 336 -37.04 13.36 24.88
N VAL A 337 -36.46 12.97 23.75
CA VAL A 337 -37.15 12.23 22.68
C VAL A 337 -37.11 10.73 23.01
N PRO A 338 -38.25 10.00 22.92
CA PRO A 338 -38.26 8.56 23.13
C PRO A 338 -37.40 7.88 22.07
N PHE A 339 -36.27 7.31 22.49
CA PHE A 339 -35.39 6.53 21.65
C PHE A 339 -35.54 5.06 21.99
N SER A 340 -36.17 4.30 21.09
CA SER A 340 -36.10 2.85 21.12
C SER A 340 -34.81 2.44 20.42
N PRO A 341 -33.78 1.95 21.14
CA PRO A 341 -32.66 1.33 20.47
C PRO A 341 -33.23 0.17 19.66
N SER A 342 -33.01 0.19 18.34
CA SER A 342 -33.24 -1.01 17.52
C SER A 342 -32.52 -2.16 18.21
N ARG A 343 -33.25 -3.26 18.44
CA ARG A 343 -32.95 -4.44 19.28
C ARG A 343 -31.63 -5.20 18.99
N GLU A 344 -30.67 -4.60 18.31
CA GLU A 344 -29.34 -5.18 18.00
C GLU A 344 -28.20 -4.66 18.90
N ASP A 345 -28.45 -3.67 19.76
CA ASP A 345 -27.43 -3.04 20.62
C ASP A 345 -27.42 -3.51 22.10
N ASP A 346 -28.10 -4.62 22.40
CA ASP A 346 -27.89 -5.33 23.67
C ASP A 346 -26.53 -6.05 23.65
N ASP A 347 -25.53 -5.38 24.21
CA ASP A 347 -24.44 -5.91 25.04
C ASP A 347 -23.76 -7.23 24.61
N ARG A 348 -23.71 -7.50 23.31
CA ARG A 348 -22.78 -8.47 22.75
C ARG A 348 -21.56 -7.70 22.32
N PRO A 349 -20.36 -7.97 22.88
CA PRO A 349 -19.14 -7.43 22.30
C PRO A 349 -19.13 -7.87 20.84
N ARG A 350 -19.30 -6.91 19.92
CA ARG A 350 -19.10 -7.15 18.48
C ARG A 350 -17.69 -7.69 18.38
N ARG A 351 -17.59 -9.02 18.29
CA ARG A 351 -16.32 -9.73 18.12
C ARG A 351 -15.81 -9.29 16.76
N PHE A 352 -15.06 -8.20 16.73
CA PHE A 352 -14.12 -7.90 15.66
C PHE A 352 -13.38 -9.22 15.39
N GLY A 353 -13.58 -9.75 14.18
CA GLY A 353 -13.33 -11.14 13.85
C GLY A 353 -12.03 -11.64 14.44
N ARG A 354 -12.11 -12.65 15.30
CA ARG A 354 -10.95 -13.49 15.59
C ARG A 354 -10.41 -13.98 14.25
N PRO A 355 -9.08 -13.93 14.02
CA PRO A 355 -8.50 -14.65 12.90
C PRO A 355 -8.97 -16.10 12.96
N ARG A 356 -9.54 -16.60 11.87
CA ARG A 356 -9.79 -18.03 11.69
C ARG A 356 -8.44 -18.73 11.62
N SER A 357 -7.92 -19.14 12.77
CA SER A 357 -6.86 -20.14 12.87
C SER A 357 -6.90 -20.72 14.27
N TRP A 358 -7.58 -21.85 14.43
CA TRP A 358 -7.20 -23.01 15.25
C TRP A 358 -8.41 -23.94 15.44
N ARG A 359 -8.14 -25.26 15.40
CA ARG A 359 -9.00 -26.42 15.08
C ARG A 359 -8.99 -26.67 13.56
N ASP A 360 -8.23 -27.61 13.02
CA ASP A 360 -8.10 -29.01 13.43
C ASP A 360 -6.65 -29.54 13.40
N ARG A 361 -6.20 -30.10 14.54
CA ARG A 361 -5.22 -31.20 14.57
C ARG A 361 -5.17 -31.82 15.97
N THR A 362 -6.26 -32.47 16.34
CA THR A 362 -6.24 -33.54 17.34
C THR A 362 -7.19 -34.63 16.85
N GLY A 363 -6.69 -35.44 15.93
CA GLY A 363 -7.28 -36.69 15.49
C GLY A 363 -6.24 -37.79 15.69
N ARG A 364 -6.24 -38.35 16.90
CA ARG A 364 -5.49 -39.52 17.32
C ARG A 364 -6.18 -40.76 16.75
N SER A 365 -5.43 -41.64 16.08
CA SER A 365 -5.75 -43.06 15.86
C SER A 365 -4.43 -43.66 15.33
N ARG A 366 -3.68 -44.36 16.18
CA ARG A 366 -3.74 -45.80 16.54
C ARG A 366 -2.57 -46.48 15.87
#